data_AF-A0A841GYP7-F1
#
_entry.id   AF-A0A841GYP7-F1
#
_cell.length_a   1.000
_cell.length_b   1.000
_cell.length_c   1.000
_cell.angle_alpha   90.00
_cell.angle_beta   90.00
_cell.angle_gamma   90.00
#
_symmetry.space_group_name_H-M   'P 1'
#
loop_
_entity.id
_entity.type
_entity.pdbx_description
1 polymer ?
#
loop_
_entity_poly.entity_id
_entity_poly.type
_entity_poly.pdbx_seq_one_letter_code
_entity_poly.pdbx_strand_id
1 'polypeptide(L)'
;MSDAEGEGRMAEIHARLLGLCARALDAALPYAEISAAFPPPFLDGVPFYDDVLTDLRYAVQHVPGRGFSREIDYGEWYASEMHHMLYLDIQLMRSGLSAAEMSRIRDPLIEDPRFTPEMADARVAKAVAAAS
;
A
#
# COMPACT_ATOMS: atom_id res chain seq x y z
N MET A 1 0.10 -24.54 -13.22
CA MET A 1 1.16 -23.54 -13.09
C MET A 1 2.28 -24.18 -12.34
N SER A 2 3.48 -24.14 -12.88
CA SER A 2 4.67 -24.51 -12.11
C SER A 2 4.90 -23.46 -11.00
N ASP A 3 5.51 -23.84 -9.88
CA ASP A 3 5.76 -22.93 -8.76
C ASP A 3 6.52 -21.66 -9.22
N ALA A 4 7.42 -21.81 -10.19
CA ALA A 4 8.19 -20.71 -10.79
C ALA A 4 7.34 -19.67 -11.55
N GLU A 5 6.26 -20.10 -12.24
CA GLU A 5 5.34 -19.19 -12.92
C GLU A 5 4.51 -18.39 -11.91
N GLY A 6 4.14 -19.01 -10.78
CA GLY A 6 3.44 -18.35 -9.69
C GLY A 6 4.32 -17.31 -8.99
N GLU A 7 5.56 -17.68 -8.66
CA GLU A 7 6.54 -16.78 -8.03
C GLU A 7 6.84 -15.55 -8.90
N GLY A 8 7.06 -15.75 -10.20
CA GLY A 8 7.33 -14.64 -11.14
C GLY A 8 6.17 -13.66 -11.22
N ARG A 9 4.93 -14.16 -11.27
CA ARG A 9 3.72 -13.33 -11.29
C ARG A 9 3.55 -12.55 -9.99
N MET A 10 3.79 -13.18 -8.84
CA MET A 10 3.68 -12.50 -7.54
C MET A 10 4.72 -11.38 -7.38
N ALA A 11 5.94 -11.59 -7.88
CA ALA A 11 6.96 -10.54 -7.91
C ALA A 11 6.53 -9.35 -8.79
N GLU A 12 5.89 -9.61 -9.94
CA GLU A 12 5.35 -8.56 -10.81
C GLU A 12 4.24 -7.76 -10.11
N ILE A 13 3.26 -8.45 -9.49
CA ILE A 13 2.18 -7.83 -8.73
C ILE A 13 2.74 -6.93 -7.63
N HIS A 14 3.69 -7.46 -6.85
CA HIS A 14 4.35 -6.74 -5.78
C HIS A 14 5.04 -5.46 -6.29
N ALA A 15 5.88 -5.58 -7.30
CA ALA A 15 6.62 -4.44 -7.86
C ALA A 15 5.66 -3.37 -8.42
N ARG A 16 4.58 -3.79 -9.06
CA ARG A 16 3.58 -2.89 -9.64
C ARG A 16 2.78 -2.16 -8.57
N LEU A 17 2.31 -2.86 -7.53
CA LEU A 17 1.62 -2.24 -6.40
C LEU A 17 2.53 -1.24 -5.69
N LEU A 18 3.77 -1.63 -5.39
CA LEU A 18 4.75 -0.74 -4.75
C LEU A 18 4.95 0.56 -5.54
N GLY A 19 5.09 0.47 -6.87
CA GLY A 19 5.24 1.65 -7.73
C GLY A 19 4.01 2.56 -7.74
N LEU A 20 2.81 1.99 -7.67
CA LEU A 20 1.57 2.76 -7.64
C LEU A 20 1.33 3.39 -6.26
N CYS A 21 1.57 2.66 -5.18
CA CYS A 21 1.51 3.21 -3.82
C CYS A 21 2.47 4.39 -3.65
N ALA A 22 3.71 4.28 -4.14
CA ALA A 22 4.67 5.39 -4.09
C ALA A 22 4.16 6.64 -4.82
N ARG A 23 3.58 6.49 -6.01
CA ARG A 23 2.99 7.60 -6.76
C ARG A 23 1.74 8.17 -6.11
N ALA A 24 0.92 7.32 -5.47
CA ALA A 24 -0.26 7.75 -4.74
C ALA A 24 0.11 8.51 -3.47
N LEU A 25 1.18 8.10 -2.78
CA LEU A 25 1.74 8.79 -1.63
C LEU A 25 2.11 10.25 -1.97
N ASP A 26 2.64 10.49 -3.18
CA ASP A 26 2.94 11.83 -3.70
C ASP A 26 1.72 12.56 -4.31
N ALA A 27 0.52 12.00 -4.14
CA ALA A 27 -0.73 12.47 -4.74
C ALA A 27 -0.69 12.62 -6.29
N ALA A 28 0.26 11.92 -6.93
CA ALA A 28 0.56 12.00 -8.36
C ALA A 28 -0.10 10.88 -9.18
N LEU A 29 -0.81 9.95 -8.54
CA LEU A 29 -1.49 8.85 -9.23
C LEU A 29 -2.91 9.23 -9.68
N PRO A 30 -3.24 9.15 -10.98
CA PRO A 30 -4.60 9.25 -11.47
C PRO A 30 -5.36 7.94 -11.25
N TYR A 31 -6.65 8.02 -10.91
CA TYR A 31 -7.48 6.84 -10.64
C TYR A 31 -7.55 5.86 -11.82
N ALA A 32 -7.64 6.37 -13.06
CA ALA A 32 -7.71 5.56 -14.27
C ALA A 32 -6.51 4.64 -14.46
N GLU A 33 -5.33 5.04 -13.97
CA GLU A 33 -4.12 4.22 -14.04
C GLU A 33 -4.18 2.99 -13.13
N ILE A 34 -4.89 3.07 -12.00
CA ILE A 34 -5.08 1.93 -11.09
C ILE A 34 -5.94 0.86 -11.79
N SER A 35 -7.03 1.26 -12.42
CA SER A 35 -7.93 0.33 -13.13
C SER A 35 -7.24 -0.32 -14.33
N ALA A 36 -6.41 0.41 -15.06
CA ALA A 36 -5.60 -0.15 -16.15
C ALA A 36 -4.49 -1.06 -15.63
N ALA A 37 -3.97 -0.78 -14.44
CA ALA A 37 -2.95 -1.61 -13.82
C ALA A 37 -3.49 -2.93 -13.29
N PHE A 38 -4.74 -2.95 -12.82
CA PHE A 38 -5.38 -4.15 -12.26
C PHE A 38 -6.82 -4.47 -12.79
N PRO A 39 -7.02 -4.79 -14.09
CA PRO A 39 -8.34 -5.13 -14.68
C PRO A 39 -8.90 -6.55 -14.38
N PRO A 40 -9.91 -6.77 -13.51
CA PRO A 40 -10.33 -8.08 -12.95
C PRO A 40 -10.20 -9.36 -13.84
N PRO A 41 -9.85 -10.54 -13.27
CA PRO A 41 -9.46 -10.85 -11.88
C PRO A 41 -7.94 -10.75 -11.69
N PHE A 42 -7.47 -9.93 -10.74
CA PHE A 42 -6.07 -9.43 -10.80
C PHE A 42 -5.09 -9.93 -9.78
N LEU A 43 -5.55 -10.28 -8.60
CA LEU A 43 -4.70 -10.73 -7.51
C LEU A 43 -5.07 -12.19 -7.29
N ASP A 44 -4.07 -13.07 -7.21
CA ASP A 44 -4.25 -14.52 -7.08
C ASP A 44 -4.79 -14.92 -5.68
N GLY A 45 -5.64 -14.08 -5.07
CA GLY A 45 -6.29 -14.29 -3.78
C GLY A 45 -5.36 -14.12 -2.58
N VAL A 46 -4.31 -13.29 -2.70
CA VAL A 46 -3.39 -12.99 -1.59
C VAL A 46 -3.94 -11.80 -0.80
N PRO A 47 -4.46 -12.00 0.43
CA PRO A 47 -5.24 -10.99 1.14
C PRO A 47 -4.50 -9.66 1.31
N PHE A 48 -3.21 -9.70 1.64
CA PHE A 48 -2.39 -8.50 1.77
C PHE A 48 -2.46 -7.58 0.54
N TYR A 49 -2.30 -8.13 -0.67
CA TYR A 49 -2.30 -7.32 -1.88
C TYR A 49 -3.71 -6.84 -2.25
N ASP A 50 -4.75 -7.61 -1.91
CA ASP A 50 -6.15 -7.21 -2.10
C ASP A 50 -6.49 -5.99 -1.23
N ASP A 51 -6.02 -6.01 0.01
CA ASP A 51 -6.20 -4.89 0.95
C ASP A 51 -5.44 -3.65 0.47
N VAL A 52 -4.16 -3.80 0.08
CA VAL A 52 -3.35 -2.69 -0.47
C VAL A 52 -3.99 -2.08 -1.72
N LEU A 53 -4.52 -2.90 -2.63
CA LEU A 53 -5.19 -2.40 -3.83
C LEU A 53 -6.49 -1.65 -3.49
N THR A 54 -7.22 -2.11 -2.47
CA THR A 54 -8.45 -1.46 -1.99
C THR A 54 -8.13 -0.10 -1.38
N ASP A 55 -7.14 -0.03 -0.50
CA ASP A 55 -6.68 1.20 0.12
C ASP A 55 -6.15 2.20 -0.92
N LEU A 56 -5.36 1.72 -1.88
CA LEU A 56 -4.84 2.54 -2.97
C LEU A 56 -5.96 3.20 -3.78
N ARG A 57 -7.02 2.44 -4.10
CA ARG A 57 -8.19 2.96 -4.81
C ARG A 57 -8.90 4.02 -3.99
N TYR A 58 -9.10 3.75 -2.70
CA TYR A 58 -9.77 4.69 -1.80
C TYR A 58 -8.95 5.98 -1.64
N ALA A 59 -7.65 5.87 -1.37
CA ALA A 59 -6.72 6.98 -1.22
C ALA A 59 -6.74 7.91 -2.44
N VAL A 60 -6.63 7.36 -3.66
CA VAL A 60 -6.60 8.16 -4.89
C VAL A 60 -7.94 8.83 -5.20
N GLN A 61 -9.06 8.24 -4.80
CA GLN A 61 -10.39 8.85 -4.93
C GLN A 61 -10.62 10.00 -3.95
N HIS A 62 -10.01 9.92 -2.76
CA HIS A 62 -10.29 10.83 -1.64
C HIS A 62 -9.11 11.76 -1.30
N VAL A 63 -8.18 11.97 -2.23
CA VAL A 63 -7.11 12.97 -2.07
C VAL A 63 -7.72 14.35 -1.78
N PRO A 64 -7.40 14.99 -0.65
CA PRO A 64 -7.94 16.29 -0.28
C PRO A 64 -7.72 17.36 -1.35
N GLY A 65 -8.73 18.22 -1.53
CA GLY A 65 -8.74 19.31 -2.52
C GLY A 65 -9.02 18.90 -3.98
N ARG A 66 -8.64 17.68 -4.40
CA ARG A 66 -8.76 17.21 -5.80
C ARG A 66 -10.19 17.27 -6.35
N GLY A 67 -11.20 16.96 -5.53
CA GLY A 67 -12.61 16.94 -5.93
C GLY A 67 -13.29 18.33 -5.98
N PHE A 68 -12.77 19.31 -5.25
CA PHE A 68 -13.42 20.62 -5.05
C PHE A 68 -12.70 21.75 -5.78
N SER A 69 -11.38 21.87 -5.64
CA SER A 69 -10.58 22.97 -6.19
C SER A 69 -9.68 22.55 -7.35
N ARG A 70 -9.55 21.24 -7.62
CA ARG A 70 -8.51 20.65 -8.50
C ARG A 70 -7.07 20.88 -8.02
N GLU A 71 -6.88 21.62 -6.94
CA GLU A 71 -5.61 21.80 -6.25
C GLU A 71 -5.57 20.84 -5.06
N ILE A 72 -4.43 20.19 -4.85
CA ILE A 72 -4.26 19.23 -3.77
C ILE A 72 -3.89 19.99 -2.50
N ASP A 73 -4.60 19.74 -1.41
CA ASP A 73 -4.15 20.18 -0.09
C ASP A 73 -3.14 19.17 0.45
N TYR A 74 -1.86 19.46 0.24
CA TYR A 74 -0.78 18.60 0.70
C TYR A 74 -0.67 18.52 2.22
N GLY A 75 -1.06 19.57 2.94
CA GLY A 75 -1.05 19.57 4.41
C GLY A 75 -2.05 18.58 4.97
N GLU A 76 -3.29 18.66 4.49
CA GLU A 76 -4.34 17.69 4.84
C GLU A 76 -4.02 16.28 4.34
N TRP A 77 -3.44 16.17 3.13
CA TRP A 77 -3.04 14.87 2.59
C TRP A 77 -2.01 14.17 3.46
N TYR A 78 -0.91 14.85 3.81
CA TYR A 78 0.15 14.23 4.63
C TYR A 78 -0.30 13.87 6.04
N ALA A 79 -1.29 14.58 6.58
CA ALA A 79 -1.88 14.28 7.89
C ALA A 79 -3.00 13.23 7.85
N SER A 80 -3.40 12.77 6.65
CA SER A 80 -4.52 11.85 6.49
C SER A 80 -4.15 10.40 6.83
N GLU A 81 -5.13 9.66 7.35
CA GLU A 81 -5.00 8.22 7.60
C GLU A 81 -4.60 7.45 6.33
N MET A 82 -5.14 7.85 5.18
CA MET A 82 -4.84 7.23 3.87
C MET A 82 -3.37 7.37 3.48
N HIS A 83 -2.77 8.54 3.73
CA HIS A 83 -1.35 8.74 3.49
C HIS A 83 -0.50 7.86 4.41
N HIS A 84 -0.85 7.79 5.70
CA HIS A 84 -0.13 6.94 6.65
C HIS A 84 -0.25 5.44 6.30
N MET A 85 -1.42 4.98 5.86
CA MET A 85 -1.63 3.58 5.43
C MET A 85 -0.78 3.25 4.20
N LEU A 86 -0.81 4.10 3.16
CA LEU A 86 0.06 3.93 1.99
C LEU A 86 1.54 3.90 2.36
N TYR A 87 1.95 4.74 3.32
CA TYR A 87 3.31 4.73 3.84
C TYR A 87 3.66 3.38 4.46
N LEU A 88 2.81 2.84 5.34
CA LEU A 88 2.99 1.52 5.95
C LEU A 88 3.09 0.40 4.90
N ASP A 89 2.18 0.38 3.93
CA ASP A 89 2.17 -0.63 2.87
C ASP A 89 3.46 -0.63 2.05
N ILE A 90 4.00 0.56 1.75
CA ILE A 90 5.30 0.71 1.08
C ILE A 90 6.44 0.15 1.94
N GLN A 91 6.46 0.45 3.24
CA GLN A 91 7.49 -0.07 4.14
C GLN A 91 7.42 -1.59 4.26
N LEU A 92 6.21 -2.16 4.36
CA LEU A 92 5.99 -3.60 4.41
C LEU A 92 6.46 -4.26 3.11
N MET A 93 6.05 -3.75 1.94
CA MET A 93 6.50 -4.30 0.66
C MET A 93 8.03 -4.24 0.51
N ARG A 94 8.68 -3.18 0.99
CA ARG A 94 10.15 -3.04 0.94
C ARG A 94 10.90 -3.89 1.96
N SER A 95 10.21 -4.44 2.95
CA SER A 95 10.85 -5.13 4.09
C SER A 95 11.42 -6.51 3.75
N GLY A 96 10.98 -7.12 2.64
CA GLY A 96 11.33 -8.50 2.27
C GLY A 96 10.60 -9.57 3.09
N LEU A 97 9.65 -9.20 3.94
CA LEU A 97 8.80 -10.12 4.69
C LEU A 97 7.81 -10.86 3.78
N SER A 98 7.36 -12.04 4.22
CA SER A 98 6.30 -12.77 3.52
C SER A 98 4.96 -12.04 3.60
N ALA A 99 4.05 -12.28 2.65
CA ALA A 99 2.72 -11.66 2.65
C ALA A 99 1.93 -11.89 3.96
N ALA A 100 2.07 -13.07 4.55
CA ALA A 100 1.42 -13.40 5.82
C ALA A 100 2.00 -12.59 7.00
N GLU A 101 3.31 -12.34 7.01
CA GLU A 101 3.95 -11.48 8.01
C GLU A 101 3.59 -10.01 7.81
N MET A 102 3.52 -9.57 6.56
CA MET A 102 3.09 -8.22 6.21
C MET A 102 1.66 -7.94 6.73
N SER A 103 0.68 -8.82 6.45
CA SER A 103 -0.67 -8.70 7.01
C SER A 103 -0.67 -8.66 8.53
N ARG A 104 0.05 -9.58 9.19
CA ARG A 104 0.10 -9.64 10.67
C ARG A 104 0.62 -8.34 11.31
N ILE A 105 1.49 -7.62 10.62
CA ILE A 105 2.00 -6.32 11.08
C ILE A 105 1.02 -5.20 10.73
N ARG A 106 0.43 -5.24 9.53
CA ARG A 106 -0.45 -4.22 8.99
C ARG A 106 -1.73 -4.07 9.82
N ASP A 107 -2.46 -5.16 10.02
CA ASP A 107 -3.84 -5.09 10.52
C ASP A 107 -3.94 -4.42 11.90
N PRO A 108 -3.07 -4.75 12.89
CA PRO A 108 -3.12 -4.07 14.19
C PRO A 108 -2.69 -2.60 14.16
N LEU A 109 -1.88 -2.19 13.17
CA LEU A 109 -1.44 -0.81 13.03
C LEU A 109 -2.54 0.07 12.43
N ILE A 110 -3.20 -0.40 11.36
CA ILE A 110 -4.28 0.35 10.73
C ILE A 110 -5.51 0.48 11.63
N GLU A 111 -5.70 -0.45 12.57
CA GLU A 111 -6.76 -0.39 13.59
C GLU A 111 -6.42 0.53 14.78
N ASP A 112 -5.16 0.97 14.95
CA ASP A 112 -4.79 1.90 16.03
C ASP A 112 -5.14 3.35 15.61
N PRO A 113 -6.09 4.03 16.28
CA PRO A 113 -6.45 5.40 15.93
C PRO A 113 -5.33 6.42 16.20
N ARG A 114 -4.23 6.00 16.83
CA ARG A 114 -3.03 6.82 17.07
C ARG A 114 -1.91 6.48 16.10
N PHE A 115 -2.18 5.67 15.09
CA PHE A 115 -1.18 5.25 14.12
C PHE A 115 -0.46 6.44 13.47
N THR A 116 0.87 6.40 13.51
CA THR A 116 1.75 7.37 12.84
C THR A 116 2.79 6.66 11.96
N PRO A 117 3.37 7.36 10.97
CA PRO A 117 4.46 6.81 10.16
C PRO A 117 5.65 6.28 10.98
N GLU A 118 6.00 6.93 12.09
CA GLU A 118 7.09 6.49 12.96
C GLU A 118 6.80 5.15 13.63
N MET A 119 5.52 4.87 13.94
CA MET A 119 5.10 3.56 14.44
C MET A 119 5.26 2.49 13.36
N ALA A 120 4.97 2.81 12.09
CA ALA A 120 5.22 1.90 10.97
C ALA A 120 6.72 1.54 10.89
N ASP A 121 7.59 2.54 10.85
CA ASP A 121 9.04 2.34 10.77
C ASP A 121 9.56 1.45 11.91
N ALA A 122 9.18 1.78 13.15
CA ALA A 122 9.59 1.01 14.33
C ALA A 122 9.09 -0.45 14.29
N ARG A 123 7.84 -0.66 13.84
CA ARG A 123 7.24 -2.00 13.81
C ARG A 123 7.84 -2.87 12.71
N VAL A 124 8.06 -2.30 11.53
CA VAL A 124 8.68 -2.99 10.40
C VAL A 124 10.13 -3.32 10.71
N ALA A 125 10.92 -2.36 11.22
CA ALA A 125 12.31 -2.61 11.59
C ALA A 125 12.44 -3.73 12.64
N LYS A 126 11.57 -3.73 13.66
CA LYS A 126 11.54 -4.80 14.66
C LYS A 126 11.22 -6.17 14.06
N ALA A 127 10.30 -6.23 13.10
CA ALA A 127 9.93 -7.49 12.45
C ALA A 127 11.04 -8.02 11.54
N VAL A 128 11.66 -7.16 10.74
CA VAL A 128 12.80 -7.51 9.89
C VAL A 128 13.97 -8.03 10.73
N ALA A 129 14.27 -7.36 11.85
CA ALA A 129 15.32 -7.80 12.78
C ALA A 129 15.04 -9.17 13.43
N ALA A 130 13.76 -9.55 13.58
CA ALA A 130 13.38 -10.84 14.15
C ALA A 130 13.37 -11.99 13.11
N ALA A 131 13.35 -11.65 11.82
CA ALA A 131 13.38 -12.59 10.70
C ALA A 131 14.79 -12.84 10.15
N SER A 132 15.77 -12.02 10.55
CA SER A 132 17.20 -12.12 10.19
C SER A 132 17.96 -13.06 11.13
#